data_AF-A0AAE6CID0-F1
#
_entry.id   AF-A0AAE6CID0-F1
#
_cell.length_a   1.000
_cell.length_b   1.000
_cell.length_c   1.000
_cell.angle_alpha   90.00
_cell.angle_beta   90.00
_cell.angle_gamma   90.00
#
_symmetry.space_group_name_H-M   'P 1'
#
loop_
_entity.id
_entity.type
_entity.pdbx_description
1 polymer ?
#
loop_
_entity_poly.entity_id
_entity_poly.type
_entity_poly.pdbx_seq_one_letter_code
_entity_poly.pdbx_strand_id
1 'polypeptide(L)'
;MTTIYYKVPSECEESTYELSTDLSPASLKYGRVLGSIAKECAEDYFNDHDGWESTWPMTFTLHLAEDGPIIGKFNVDMEQVPAFFATSMAE
;
A
#
# COMPACT_ATOMS: atom_id res chain seq x y z
N MET A 1 -3.54 8.83 -17.48
CA MET A 1 -2.29 8.43 -16.79
C MET A 1 -1.74 9.58 -15.93
N THR A 2 -1.99 9.48 -14.63
CA THR A 2 -1.41 10.32 -13.58
C THR A 2 -0.52 9.43 -12.73
N THR A 3 0.68 9.90 -12.38
CA THR A 3 1.58 9.17 -11.48
C THR A 3 1.34 9.62 -10.04
N ILE A 4 1.21 8.65 -9.13
CA ILE A 4 1.12 8.86 -7.69
C ILE A 4 2.40 8.34 -7.07
N TYR A 5 2.95 9.10 -6.13
CA TYR A 5 4.10 8.67 -5.34
C TYR A 5 3.60 8.24 -3.97
N TYR A 6 4.06 7.09 -3.47
CA TYR A 6 3.69 6.62 -2.15
C TYR A 6 4.92 6.23 -1.32
N LYS A 7 4.79 6.41 0.00
CA LYS A 7 5.84 6.08 0.97
C LYS A 7 5.29 5.18 2.07
N VAL A 8 6.12 4.23 2.51
CA VAL A 8 5.83 3.27 3.58
C VAL A 8 6.76 3.54 4.77
N PRO A 9 6.49 4.59 5.58
CA PRO A 9 7.38 5.01 6.66
C PRO A 9 7.55 3.95 7.76
N SER A 10 6.66 2.96 7.83
CA SER A 10 6.75 1.85 8.78
C SER A 10 7.96 0.94 8.57
N GLU A 11 8.43 0.81 7.33
CA GLU A 11 9.60 0.00 6.99
C GLU A 11 10.83 0.89 6.78
N CYS A 12 10.66 1.99 6.03
CA CYS A 12 11.75 2.89 5.70
C CYS A 12 11.21 4.30 5.37
N GLU A 13 11.67 5.31 6.11
CA GLU A 13 11.25 6.71 5.92
C GLU A 13 11.66 7.30 4.56
N GLU A 14 12.69 6.75 3.93
CA GLU A 14 13.21 7.23 2.63
C GLU A 14 12.64 6.47 1.42
N SER A 15 11.92 5.37 1.64
CA SER A 15 11.35 4.59 0.53
C SER A 15 10.24 5.36 -0.17
N THR A 16 10.47 5.68 -1.45
CA THR A 16 9.52 6.36 -2.33
C THR A 16 9.25 5.49 -3.55
N TYR A 17 7.99 5.14 -3.76
CA TYR A 17 7.53 4.28 -4.85
C TYR A 17 6.58 5.05 -5.76
N GLU A 18 6.52 4.67 -7.04
CA GLU A 18 5.64 5.29 -8.01
C GLU A 18 4.56 4.31 -8.51
N LEU A 19 3.32 4.76 -8.54
CA LEU A 19 2.18 4.02 -9.07
C LEU A 19 1.52 4.83 -10.18
N SER A 20 1.49 4.26 -11.38
CA SER A 20 0.79 4.85 -12.52
C SER A 20 -0.70 4.49 -12.48
N THR A 21 -1.57 5.48 -12.32
CA THR A 21 -3.02 5.29 -12.38
C THR A 21 -3.61 5.97 -13.62
N ASP A 22 -4.69 5.43 -14.18
CA ASP A 22 -5.37 6.11 -15.30
C ASP A 22 -6.32 7.23 -14.83
N LEU A 23 -6.40 7.47 -13.53
CA LEU A 23 -7.26 8.50 -12.95
C LEU A 23 -6.81 9.92 -13.33
N SER A 24 -7.78 10.80 -13.51
CA SER A 24 -7.52 12.23 -13.70
C SER A 24 -7.17 12.91 -12.37
N PRO A 25 -6.30 13.93 -12.36
CA PRO A 25 -5.89 14.61 -11.12
C PRO A 25 -7.07 15.30 -10.40
N ALA A 26 -8.14 15.62 -11.10
CA ALA A 26 -9.37 16.14 -10.50
C ALA A 26 -10.07 15.12 -9.58
N SER A 27 -9.94 13.83 -9.87
CA SER A 27 -10.54 12.75 -9.07
C SER A 27 -9.80 12.52 -7.75
N LEU A 28 -8.55 12.95 -7.65
CA LEU A 28 -7.70 12.83 -6.46
C LEU A 28 -8.12 13.76 -5.30
N LYS A 29 -9.12 14.61 -5.54
CA LYS A 29 -9.77 15.44 -4.50
C LYS A 29 -10.75 14.65 -3.64
N TYR A 30 -11.20 13.48 -4.11
CA TYR A 30 -12.16 12.66 -3.39
C TYR A 30 -11.44 11.63 -2.55
N GLY A 31 -11.54 11.72 -1.22
CA GLY A 31 -10.91 10.78 -0.30
C GLY A 31 -11.27 9.31 -0.55
N ARG A 32 -12.44 9.03 -1.15
CA ARG A 32 -12.83 7.68 -1.57
C ARG A 32 -11.93 7.11 -2.66
N VAL A 33 -11.52 7.94 -3.63
CA VAL A 33 -10.62 7.55 -4.73
C VAL A 33 -9.23 7.31 -4.18
N LEU A 34 -8.75 8.17 -3.27
CA LEU A 34 -7.47 7.99 -2.59
C LEU A 34 -7.42 6.68 -1.79
N GLY A 35 -8.54 6.28 -1.17
CA GLY A 35 -8.63 4.99 -0.49
C GLY A 35 -8.50 3.78 -1.44
N SER A 36 -9.05 3.87 -2.66
CA SER A 36 -8.82 2.85 -3.69
C SER A 36 -7.36 2.82 -4.17
N ILE A 37 -6.76 3.99 -4.38
CA ILE A 37 -5.35 4.10 -4.77
C ILE A 37 -4.44 3.53 -3.68
N ALA A 38 -4.74 3.79 -2.40
CA ALA A 38 -3.96 3.24 -1.29
C ALA A 38 -3.96 1.70 -1.28
N LYS A 39 -5.08 1.07 -1.70
CA LYS A 39 -5.12 -0.39 -1.88
C LYS A 39 -4.25 -0.84 -3.03
N GLU A 40 -4.33 -0.18 -4.18
CA GLU A 40 -3.46 -0.48 -5.32
C GLU A 40 -1.97 -0.30 -4.96
N CYS A 41 -1.60 0.74 -4.20
CA CYS A 41 -0.25 0.93 -3.68
C CYS A 41 0.18 -0.20 -2.73
N ALA A 42 -0.74 -0.69 -1.90
CA ALA A 42 -0.47 -1.80 -1.01
C ALA A 42 -0.27 -3.12 -1.76
N GLU A 43 -1.07 -3.39 -2.78
CA GLU A 43 -0.91 -4.56 -3.66
C GLU A 43 0.38 -4.50 -4.48
N ASP A 44 0.71 -3.32 -5.01
CA ASP A 44 1.97 -3.06 -5.71
C ASP A 44 3.18 -3.31 -4.78
N TYR A 45 3.15 -2.72 -3.58
CA TYR A 45 4.20 -2.91 -2.58
C TYR A 45 4.35 -4.38 -2.16
N PHE A 46 3.24 -5.10 -1.98
CA PHE A 46 3.24 -6.52 -1.63
C PHE A 46 3.87 -7.39 -2.73
N ASN A 47 3.55 -7.13 -4.00
CA ASN A 47 3.97 -7.96 -5.12
C ASN A 47 5.36 -7.62 -5.67
N ASP A 48 5.77 -6.34 -5.64
CA ASP A 48 6.98 -5.86 -6.33
C ASP A 48 8.09 -5.39 -5.37
N HIS A 49 7.78 -5.11 -4.10
CA HIS A 49 8.70 -4.44 -3.16
C HIS A 49 8.89 -5.19 -1.84
N ASP A 50 8.82 -6.52 -1.89
CA ASP A 50 8.98 -7.42 -0.74
C ASP A 50 8.01 -7.15 0.43
N GLY A 51 6.90 -6.46 0.17
CA GLY A 51 5.87 -6.21 1.18
C GLY A 51 5.19 -7.48 1.69
N TRP A 52 5.42 -8.63 1.04
CA TRP A 52 5.02 -9.96 1.52
C TRP A 52 5.77 -10.40 2.78
N GLU A 53 6.97 -9.89 3.04
CA GLU A 53 7.74 -10.15 4.27
C GLU A 53 7.41 -9.17 5.39
N SER A 54 6.81 -8.03 5.05
CA SER A 54 6.57 -6.97 6.02
C SER A 54 5.41 -7.25 6.97
N THR A 55 5.38 -6.51 8.08
CA THR A 55 4.33 -6.67 9.10
C THR A 55 3.13 -5.77 8.79
N TRP A 56 2.00 -6.40 8.43
CA TRP A 56 0.72 -5.72 8.21
C TRP A 56 -0.08 -5.60 9.51
N PRO A 57 -0.92 -4.54 9.70
CA PRO A 57 -1.24 -3.49 8.74
C PRO A 57 -0.14 -2.46 8.55
N MET A 58 -0.09 -1.86 7.36
CA MET A 58 0.93 -0.89 6.99
C MET A 58 0.33 0.46 6.64
N THR A 59 1.09 1.52 6.94
CA THR A 59 0.67 2.89 6.65
C THR A 59 1.26 3.35 5.32
N PHE A 60 0.39 3.76 4.41
CA PHE A 60 0.73 4.32 3.11
C PHE A 60 0.44 5.81 3.08
N THR A 61 1.44 6.60 2.70
CA THR A 61 1.32 8.04 2.51
C THR A 61 1.39 8.35 1.03
N LEU A 62 0.38 9.03 0.49
CA LEU A 62 0.25 9.34 -0.94
C LEU A 62 0.63 10.79 -1.24
N HIS A 63 1.28 11.00 -2.38
CA HIS A 63 1.78 12.27 -2.88
C HIS A 63 1.55 12.39 -4.40
N LEU A 64 1.34 13.61 -4.92
CA LEU A 64 1.24 13.87 -6.36
C LEU A 64 2.59 14.07 -7.07
N ALA A 65 3.65 14.25 -6.28
CA ALA A 65 5.02 14.40 -6.72
C ALA A 65 5.93 13.76 -5.67
N GLU A 66 7.13 13.35 -6.06
CA GLU A 66 8.09 12.63 -5.21
C GLU A 66 8.36 13.32 -3.86
N ASP A 67 8.47 14.66 -3.87
CA ASP A 67 8.62 15.51 -2.68
C ASP A 67 7.40 16.44 -2.48
N GLY A 68 6.24 16.03 -3.01
CA GLY A 68 5.02 16.81 -2.95
C GLY A 68 4.33 16.78 -1.58
N PRO A 69 3.35 17.66 -1.33
CA PRO A 69 2.54 17.58 -0.13
C PRO A 69 1.75 16.26 -0.08
N ILE A 70 1.53 15.77 1.13
CA ILE A 70 0.71 14.58 1.38
C ILE A 70 -0.73 14.88 0.97
N ILE A 71 -1.27 14.10 0.04
CA ILE A 71 -2.67 14.20 -0.37
C ILE A 71 -3.58 13.24 0.40
N GLY A 72 -3.01 12.19 0.98
CA GLY A 72 -3.75 11.22 1.79
C GLY A 72 -2.84 10.28 2.55
N LYS A 73 -3.32 9.80 3.69
CA LYS A 73 -2.65 8.82 4.53
C LYS A 73 -3.64 7.74 4.91
N PHE A 74 -3.29 6.49 4.65
CA PHE A 74 -4.19 5.34 4.82
C PHE A 74 -3.45 4.24 5.56
N ASN A 75 -4.15 3.60 6.49
CA ASN A 75 -3.72 2.33 7.04
C ASN A 75 -4.39 1.24 6.22
N VAL A 76 -3.60 0.35 5.64
CA VAL A 76 -4.10 -0.75 4.81
C VAL A 76 -3.83 -2.05 5.55
N ASP A 77 -4.92 -2.74 5.88
CA ASP A 77 -4.89 -4.08 6.45
C ASP A 77 -4.78 -5.12 5.34
N MET A 78 -4.00 -6.17 5.58
CA MET A 78 -3.97 -7.36 4.74
C MET A 78 -4.87 -8.42 5.38
N GLU A 79 -5.90 -8.87 4.67
CA GLU A 79 -6.75 -9.97 5.15
C GLU A 79 -5.90 -11.24 5.26
N GLN A 80 -5.71 -11.73 6.50
CA GLN A 80 -5.03 -13.00 6.71
C GLN A 80 -5.98 -14.17 6.42
N VAL A 81 -5.57 -15.04 5.49
CA VAL A 81 -6.25 -16.32 5.25
C VAL A 81 -5.92 -17.31 6.39
N PRO A 82 -6.86 -18.17 6.81
CA PRO A 82 -6.60 -19.13 7.88
C PRO A 82 -5.57 -20.18 7.44
N ALA A 83 -4.50 -20.33 8.23
CA ALA A 83 -3.49 -21.37 8.06
C ALA A 83 -3.80 -22.56 8.98
N PHE A 84 -3.76 -23.77 8.42
CA PHE A 84 -4.02 -25.00 9.15
C PHE A 84 -2.80 -25.92 9.09
N PHE A 85 -2.42 -26.50 10.23
CA PHE A 85 -1.33 -27.46 10.34
C PHE A 85 -1.79 -28.68 11.14
N ALA A 86 -1.29 -29.87 10.78
CA ALA A 86 -1.54 -31.10 11.50
C ALA A 86 -0.22 -31.73 11.95
N THR A 87 -0.23 -32.39 13.11
CA THR A 87 0.89 -33.19 13.61
C THR A 87 0.35 -34.57 14.00
N SER A 88 1.05 -35.63 13.61
CA SER A 88 0.66 -37.00 13.96
C SER A 88 0.81 -37.21 15.46
N MET A 89 -0.23 -37.72 16.11
CA MET A 89 -0.14 -38.28 17.46
C MET A 89 0.42 -39.71 17.33
N ALA A 90 1.47 -40.05 18.07
CA ALA A 90 1.94 -41.43 18.13
C ALA A 90 0.88 -42.28 18.85
N GLU A 91 0.47 -43.40 18.24
CA GLU A 91 -0.39 -44.43 18.84
C GLU A 91 0.35 -45.30 19.86
#